data_AF-A0A2X2ECS6-F1
#
_entry.id   AF-A0A2X2ECS6-F1
#
_cell.length_a   1.000
_cell.length_b   1.000
_cell.length_c   1.000
_cell.angle_alpha   90.00
_cell.angle_beta   90.00
_cell.angle_gamma   90.00
#
_symmetry.space_group_name_H-M   'P 1'
#
loop_
_entity.id
_entity.type
_entity.pdbx_description
1 polymer ?
#
loop_
_entity_poly.entity_id
_entity_poly.type
_entity_poly.pdbx_seq_one_letter_code
_entity_poly.pdbx_strand_id
1 'polypeptide(L)'
;MESSICLFHQRFSTNTTPKWPLAQPFRYLAHNGEINTITGNRQWARARAYKFHTPLIPDLQTAAPFVNESGSDSSSLDNMLELFLNGGMDIVRAMRLLVPPAWQNNPQMDDDLRAFFDFNSMHMEPWDGPAGIVLSDGRYAACTLDRNGLRPARYVITTDNIITCASEIGIWDYQPDEVLEKGRVGPGELMVIDTYQGRILHSAETDEDLKRRHPYKLWLERNVKRLIPFEQLPESQATGERAFNDSLLATYQKQFAYSQEELETILHVLAENGQEATGSMGDDTPFAVLSQRPRLIYDYFRQKFAQVTNPPIDPLREAHVMSLATCIGREMNVFSEAEGQAHRLSFKSPILLYSDFQQLLNQESPYYSSITLDITYQPTENNLETALHILCETAQQAVNSGAVLLVLSDRNITQARLPIPAPMAVGAVQKALVDNNLRCDANIIVETASARDPHHFAVLLGFGATAIYPYLAYESLAQRVDKKNIVGYLCASHAQLS
;
A
#
# COMPACT_ATOMS: atom_id res chain seq x y z
N MET A 1 42.31 -16.03 7.22
CA MET A 1 41.14 -15.31 7.77
C MET A 1 40.10 -16.37 8.05
N GLU A 2 39.52 -16.39 9.25
CA GLU A 2 38.55 -17.39 9.71
C GLU A 2 37.25 -16.67 10.08
N SER A 3 36.10 -17.28 9.77
CA SER A 3 34.78 -16.74 10.10
C SER A 3 33.76 -17.86 10.21
N SER A 4 32.79 -17.71 11.11
CA SER A 4 31.63 -18.60 11.23
C SER A 4 30.50 -18.26 10.26
N ILE A 5 30.48 -17.04 9.72
CA ILE A 5 29.46 -16.56 8.78
C ILE A 5 30.16 -15.91 7.58
N CYS A 6 29.69 -16.23 6.38
CA CYS A 6 30.13 -15.60 5.14
C CYS A 6 28.93 -15.28 4.26
N LEU A 7 28.74 -14.01 3.95
CA LEU A 7 27.78 -13.55 2.96
C LEU A 7 28.55 -13.14 1.71
N PHE A 8 28.10 -13.60 0.55
CA PHE A 8 28.66 -13.22 -0.74
C PHE A 8 27.55 -12.80 -1.69
N HIS A 9 27.88 -11.94 -2.64
CA HIS A 9 26.92 -11.49 -3.63
C HIS A 9 27.63 -11.08 -4.93
N GLN A 10 27.02 -11.45 -6.05
CA GLN A 10 27.42 -10.95 -7.36
C GLN A 10 26.25 -10.22 -8.01
N ARG A 11 26.43 -8.92 -8.26
CA ARG A 11 25.39 -8.07 -8.80
C ARG A 11 25.45 -8.04 -10.33
N PHE A 12 24.31 -8.26 -10.97
CA PHE A 12 24.09 -7.86 -12.35
C PHE A 12 23.43 -6.47 -12.36
N SER A 13 23.92 -5.56 -13.20
CA SER A 13 23.41 -4.19 -13.24
C SER A 13 23.02 -3.80 -14.66
N THR A 14 22.02 -2.94 -14.79
CA THR A 14 21.59 -2.35 -16.06
C THR A 14 22.51 -1.23 -16.54
N ASN A 15 23.54 -0.86 -15.77
CA ASN A 15 24.51 0.17 -16.12
C ASN A 15 25.86 -0.44 -16.56
N THR A 16 26.59 0.31 -17.36
CA THR A 16 27.94 -0.02 -17.82
C THR A 16 29.03 0.70 -17.01
N THR A 17 28.65 1.63 -16.12
CA THR A 17 29.58 2.43 -15.31
C THR A 17 29.61 1.92 -13.87
N PRO A 18 30.73 1.32 -13.42
CA PRO A 18 30.80 0.75 -12.08
C PRO A 18 30.76 1.84 -11.02
N LYS A 19 29.91 1.65 -10.01
CA LYS A 19 29.91 2.45 -8.78
C LYS A 19 30.18 1.52 -7.60
N TRP A 20 31.37 1.62 -7.03
CA TRP A 20 31.82 0.79 -5.91
C TRP A 20 30.85 0.75 -4.72
N PRO A 21 30.23 1.87 -4.29
CA PRO A 21 29.28 1.83 -3.18
C PRO A 21 27.98 1.06 -3.46
N LEU A 22 27.73 0.64 -4.71
CA LEU A 22 26.55 -0.18 -5.07
C LEU A 22 26.88 -1.69 -5.14
N ALA A 23 28.13 -2.06 -4.87
CA ALA A 23 28.48 -3.46 -4.66
C ALA A 23 27.90 -3.95 -3.33
N GLN A 24 27.56 -5.23 -3.28
CA GLN A 24 27.00 -5.90 -2.11
C GLN A 24 27.96 -7.01 -1.67
N PRO A 25 27.87 -7.51 -0.42
CA PRO A 25 26.88 -7.21 0.63
C PRO A 25 26.86 -5.75 1.10
N PHE A 26 25.70 -5.28 1.55
CA PHE A 26 25.60 -4.05 2.35
C PHE A 26 25.92 -4.36 3.83
N ARG A 27 25.45 -3.54 4.78
CA ARG A 27 25.86 -3.67 6.19
C ARG A 27 25.32 -4.95 6.81
N TYR A 28 24.05 -5.24 6.57
CA TYR A 28 23.36 -6.40 7.14
C TYR A 28 22.92 -7.39 6.08
N LEU A 29 22.64 -6.95 4.85
CA LEU A 29 22.04 -7.81 3.83
C LEU A 29 22.74 -7.81 2.47
N ALA A 30 22.52 -8.90 1.74
CA ALA A 30 22.66 -8.97 0.30
C ALA A 30 21.34 -9.44 -0.33
N HIS A 31 20.98 -8.85 -1.46
CA HIS A 31 19.69 -8.98 -2.10
C HIS A 31 19.86 -9.31 -3.58
N ASN A 32 19.43 -10.52 -3.94
CA ASN A 32 19.21 -10.94 -5.31
C ASN A 32 17.75 -10.63 -5.69
N GLY A 33 17.52 -9.57 -6.46
CA GLY A 33 16.16 -9.16 -6.74
C GLY A 33 16.00 -7.71 -7.14
N GLU A 34 14.75 -7.25 -7.15
CA GLU A 34 14.36 -5.86 -7.37
C GLU A 34 13.12 -5.53 -6.54
N ILE A 35 13.19 -4.50 -5.71
CA ILE A 35 12.04 -4.02 -4.93
C ILE A 35 11.21 -3.08 -5.81
N ASN A 36 10.05 -3.54 -6.27
CA ASN A 36 9.20 -2.80 -7.21
C ASN A 36 8.36 -1.71 -6.51
N THR A 37 8.18 -1.79 -5.20
CA THR A 37 7.48 -0.78 -4.37
C THR A 37 8.39 0.33 -3.85
N ILE A 38 9.67 0.36 -4.24
CA ILE A 38 10.71 1.18 -3.60
C ILE A 38 10.39 2.68 -3.54
N THR A 39 9.69 3.23 -4.55
CA THR A 39 9.33 4.66 -4.54
C THR A 39 8.34 4.96 -3.41
N GLY A 40 7.33 4.11 -3.23
CA GLY A 40 6.38 4.22 -2.13
C GLY A 40 7.06 3.99 -0.79
N ASN A 41 7.91 2.97 -0.68
CA ASN A 41 8.60 2.66 0.57
C ASN A 41 9.52 3.80 1.04
N ARG A 42 10.26 4.44 0.14
CA ARG A 42 11.07 5.63 0.47
C ARG A 42 10.21 6.79 0.94
N GLN A 43 9.09 7.04 0.27
CA GLN A 43 8.17 8.13 0.63
C GLN A 43 7.54 7.89 2.01
N TRP A 44 7.12 6.66 2.30
CA TRP A 44 6.58 6.29 3.60
C TRP A 44 7.64 6.28 4.71
N ALA A 45 8.87 5.83 4.43
CA ALA A 45 9.99 5.96 5.36
C ALA A 45 10.24 7.43 5.74
N ARG A 46 10.18 8.35 4.77
CA ARG A 46 10.27 9.79 5.02
C ARG A 46 9.06 10.30 5.82
N ALA A 47 7.86 9.92 5.44
CA ALA A 47 6.63 10.34 6.11
C ALA A 47 6.57 9.85 7.57
N ARG A 48 7.17 8.69 7.89
CA ARG A 48 7.25 8.11 9.23
C ARG A 48 8.44 8.56 10.06
N ALA A 49 9.37 9.33 9.48
CA ALA A 49 10.63 9.64 10.15
C ALA A 49 10.42 10.17 11.58
N TYR A 50 9.45 11.08 11.76
CA TYR A 50 9.11 11.67 13.06
C TYR A 50 8.43 10.72 14.06
N LYS A 51 7.87 9.59 13.61
CA LYS A 51 7.24 8.58 14.46
C LYS A 51 8.26 7.60 15.05
N PHE A 52 9.44 7.47 14.43
CA PHE A 52 10.47 6.56 14.89
C PHE A 52 11.15 7.10 16.15
N HIS A 53 10.91 6.41 17.26
CA HIS A 53 11.51 6.74 18.54
C HIS A 53 11.92 5.46 19.26
N THR A 54 13.14 5.42 19.79
CA THR A 54 13.63 4.30 20.59
C THR A 54 14.42 4.82 21.78
N PRO A 55 14.21 4.27 22.99
CA PRO A 55 15.00 4.67 24.15
C PRO A 55 16.49 4.30 24.02
N LEU A 56 16.85 3.40 23.09
CA LEU A 56 18.24 2.99 22.84
C LEU A 56 19.06 4.08 22.14
N ILE A 57 18.41 4.95 21.35
CA ILE A 57 19.04 6.02 20.58
C ILE A 57 18.22 7.30 20.77
N PRO A 58 18.40 8.03 21.89
CA PRO A 58 17.58 9.20 22.22
C PRO A 58 17.64 10.32 21.16
N ASP A 59 18.76 10.43 20.44
CA ASP A 59 19.02 11.41 19.38
C ASP A 59 18.82 10.84 17.97
N LEU A 60 18.05 9.74 17.82
CA LEU A 60 17.83 9.03 16.55
C LEU A 60 17.47 9.96 15.38
N GLN A 61 16.68 11.00 15.64
CA GLN A 61 16.23 11.96 14.62
C GLN A 61 17.38 12.73 13.96
N THR A 62 18.55 12.82 14.59
CA THR A 62 19.75 13.43 13.99
C THR A 62 20.30 12.62 12.82
N ALA A 63 19.96 11.33 12.73
CA ALA A 63 20.35 10.44 11.64
C ALA A 63 19.37 10.45 10.46
N ALA A 64 18.26 11.21 10.54
CA ALA A 64 17.33 11.35 9.42
C ALA A 64 18.00 12.09 8.23
N PRO A 65 17.71 11.72 6.97
CA PRO A 65 16.77 10.68 6.54
C PRO A 65 17.31 9.26 6.76
N PHE A 66 16.44 8.37 7.26
CA PHE A 66 16.85 7.00 7.62
C PHE A 66 17.06 6.07 6.43
N VAL A 67 16.50 6.41 5.28
CA VAL A 67 16.59 5.61 4.06
C VAL A 67 17.10 6.48 2.94
N ASN A 68 18.02 5.94 2.15
CA ASN A 68 18.48 6.61 0.93
C ASN A 68 17.30 6.88 -0.03
N GLU A 69 17.09 8.14 -0.38
CA GLU A 69 16.04 8.56 -1.32
C GLU A 69 16.41 8.29 -2.79
N SER A 70 17.69 8.07 -3.06
CA SER A 70 18.23 7.77 -4.39
C SER A 70 19.20 6.58 -4.34
N GLY A 71 19.53 6.02 -5.50
CA GLY A 71 20.44 4.87 -5.59
C GLY A 71 19.73 3.52 -5.50
N SER A 72 20.46 2.51 -5.03
CA SER A 72 20.01 1.11 -5.02
C SER A 72 18.80 0.91 -4.12
N ASP A 73 17.80 0.19 -4.61
CA ASP A 73 16.66 -0.29 -3.84
C ASP A 73 17.09 -1.12 -2.63
N SER A 74 18.05 -1.99 -2.85
CA SER A 74 18.64 -2.92 -1.90
C SER A 74 19.38 -2.18 -0.78
N SER A 75 20.01 -1.03 -1.09
CA SER A 75 20.63 -0.20 -0.06
C SER A 75 19.60 0.50 0.81
N SER A 76 18.46 0.89 0.23
CA SER A 76 17.37 1.50 1.00
C SER A 76 16.75 0.48 1.96
N LEU A 77 16.60 -0.78 1.54
CA LEU A 77 16.14 -1.86 2.39
C LEU A 77 17.14 -2.13 3.53
N ASP A 78 18.44 -2.16 3.24
CA ASP A 78 19.49 -2.32 4.26
C ASP A 78 19.46 -1.19 5.30
N ASN A 79 19.22 0.06 4.88
CA ASN A 79 19.11 1.17 5.83
C ASN A 79 17.89 1.06 6.75
N MET A 80 16.75 0.62 6.22
CA MET A 80 15.56 0.41 7.05
C MET A 80 15.77 -0.77 8.02
N LEU A 81 16.40 -1.86 7.56
CA LEU A 81 16.77 -2.97 8.43
C LEU A 81 17.73 -2.53 9.54
N GLU A 82 18.76 -1.76 9.19
CA GLU A 82 19.71 -1.18 10.15
C GLU A 82 19.00 -0.31 11.19
N LEU A 83 18.05 0.53 10.78
CA LEU A 83 17.23 1.31 11.69
C LEU A 83 16.46 0.41 12.67
N PHE A 84 15.85 -0.67 12.18
CA PHE A 84 15.08 -1.59 13.01
C PHE A 84 15.95 -2.32 14.04
N LEU A 85 17.08 -2.87 13.59
CA LEU A 85 18.00 -3.59 14.45
C LEU A 85 18.60 -2.68 15.52
N ASN A 86 19.12 -1.51 15.12
CA ASN A 86 19.69 -0.53 16.05
C ASN A 86 18.65 0.08 16.99
N GLY A 87 17.39 0.16 16.56
CA GLY A 87 16.28 0.59 17.40
C GLY A 87 15.76 -0.47 18.37
N GLY A 88 16.31 -1.69 18.33
CA GLY A 88 16.06 -2.76 19.31
C GLY A 88 15.18 -3.91 18.83
N MET A 89 14.84 -3.97 17.53
CA MET A 89 14.16 -5.15 16.97
C MET A 89 15.15 -6.27 16.71
N ASP A 90 14.72 -7.51 16.93
CA ASP A 90 15.45 -8.68 16.44
C ASP A 90 15.28 -8.86 14.93
N ILE A 91 16.22 -9.59 14.34
CA ILE A 91 16.32 -9.86 12.90
C ILE A 91 15.07 -10.55 12.34
N VAL A 92 14.43 -11.43 13.12
CA VAL A 92 13.23 -12.17 12.70
C VAL A 92 12.06 -11.20 12.57
N ARG A 93 11.77 -10.43 13.62
CA ARG A 93 10.69 -9.44 13.58
C ARG A 93 10.95 -8.40 12.49
N ALA A 94 12.15 -7.83 12.43
CA ALA A 94 12.49 -6.80 11.44
C ALA A 94 12.24 -7.28 10.00
N MET A 95 12.69 -8.48 9.65
CA MET A 95 12.45 -9.04 8.31
C MET A 95 10.99 -9.40 8.07
N ARG A 96 10.27 -9.90 9.08
CA ARG A 96 8.83 -10.19 8.94
C ARG A 96 7.98 -8.94 8.77
N LEU A 97 8.43 -7.78 9.25
CA LEU A 97 7.79 -6.49 9.02
C LEU A 97 8.09 -5.93 7.63
N LEU A 98 9.35 -6.04 7.16
CA LEU A 98 9.76 -5.52 5.86
C LEU A 98 9.29 -6.40 4.69
N VAL A 99 9.45 -7.71 4.82
CA VAL A 99 9.13 -8.70 3.78
C VAL A 99 8.20 -9.77 4.37
N PRO A 100 6.94 -9.41 4.70
CA PRO A 100 5.98 -10.37 5.23
C PRO A 100 5.55 -11.39 4.16
N PRO A 101 5.27 -12.65 4.55
CA PRO A 101 4.63 -13.61 3.66
C PRO A 101 3.23 -13.12 3.23
N ALA A 102 2.64 -13.77 2.22
CA ALA A 102 1.23 -13.54 1.90
C ALA A 102 0.35 -14.04 3.07
N TRP A 103 -0.19 -13.11 3.85
CA TRP A 103 -0.89 -13.42 5.11
C TRP A 103 -2.39 -13.11 5.06
N GLN A 104 -2.83 -12.10 4.30
CA GLN A 104 -4.23 -11.63 4.33
C GLN A 104 -5.23 -12.71 3.91
N ASN A 105 -4.97 -13.37 2.78
CA ASN A 105 -5.88 -14.34 2.17
C ASN A 105 -5.39 -15.77 2.28
N ASN A 106 -4.46 -16.06 3.20
CA ASN A 106 -3.91 -17.40 3.38
C ASN A 106 -4.81 -18.22 4.34
N PRO A 107 -5.53 -19.25 3.84
CA PRO A 107 -6.44 -20.05 4.66
C PRO A 107 -5.70 -21.00 5.61
N GLN A 108 -4.44 -21.31 5.35
CA GLN A 108 -3.63 -22.21 6.16
C GLN A 108 -2.88 -21.49 7.29
N MET A 109 -2.90 -20.15 7.29
CA MET A 109 -2.24 -19.35 8.32
C MET A 109 -3.02 -19.39 9.62
N ASP A 110 -2.31 -19.63 10.71
CA ASP A 110 -2.81 -19.54 12.08
C ASP A 110 -3.36 -18.14 12.40
N ASP A 111 -4.46 -18.07 13.15
CA ASP A 111 -5.15 -16.81 13.44
C ASP A 111 -4.32 -15.85 14.30
N ASP A 112 -3.54 -16.37 15.25
CA ASP A 112 -2.71 -15.52 16.11
C ASP A 112 -1.53 -14.95 15.33
N LEU A 113 -0.96 -15.74 14.41
CA LEU A 113 0.05 -15.26 13.47
C LEU A 113 -0.53 -14.23 12.49
N ARG A 114 -1.74 -14.46 11.96
CA ARG A 114 -2.44 -13.47 11.12
C ARG A 114 -2.67 -12.17 11.88
N ALA A 115 -3.02 -12.25 13.17
CA ALA A 115 -3.18 -11.09 14.03
C ALA A 115 -1.86 -10.31 14.26
N PHE A 116 -0.72 -11.00 14.36
CA PHE A 116 0.59 -10.34 14.40
C PHE A 116 0.84 -9.50 13.13
N PHE A 117 0.60 -10.07 11.95
CA PHE A 117 0.80 -9.35 10.69
C PHE A 117 -0.21 -8.21 10.51
N ASP A 118 -1.48 -8.42 10.82
CA ASP A 118 -2.52 -7.37 10.78
C ASP A 118 -2.16 -6.22 11.70
N PHE A 119 -1.76 -6.49 12.95
CA PHE A 119 -1.34 -5.44 13.88
C PHE A 119 -0.23 -4.55 13.30
N ASN A 120 0.81 -5.16 12.73
CA ASN A 120 1.98 -4.45 12.21
C ASN A 120 1.73 -3.79 10.83
N SER A 121 0.81 -4.29 10.01
CA SER A 121 0.61 -3.80 8.62
C SER A 121 0.13 -2.36 8.52
N MET A 122 -0.40 -1.79 9.60
CA MET A 122 -0.77 -0.37 9.65
C MET A 122 0.46 0.54 9.79
N HIS A 123 1.54 0.04 10.40
CA HIS A 123 2.72 0.83 10.74
C HIS A 123 3.92 0.54 9.82
N MET A 124 3.78 -0.46 8.94
CA MET A 124 4.79 -0.82 7.94
C MET A 124 4.12 -1.49 6.73
N GLU A 125 4.25 -0.88 5.56
CA GLU A 125 3.91 -1.53 4.30
C GLU A 125 5.02 -2.46 3.82
N PRO A 126 4.69 -3.53 3.08
CA PRO A 126 5.68 -4.44 2.52
C PRO A 126 6.66 -3.74 1.57
N TRP A 127 7.91 -4.20 1.62
CA TRP A 127 8.93 -3.93 0.61
C TRP A 127 8.91 -5.09 -0.38
N ASP A 128 8.08 -4.94 -1.41
CA ASP A 128 7.68 -6.01 -2.31
C ASP A 128 8.47 -5.99 -3.63
N GLY A 129 8.43 -7.13 -4.33
CA GLY A 129 9.19 -7.42 -5.53
C GLY A 129 9.98 -8.72 -5.40
N PRO A 130 10.52 -9.27 -6.50
CA PRO A 130 11.34 -10.47 -6.43
C PRO A 130 12.51 -10.27 -5.49
N ALA A 131 12.63 -11.07 -4.44
CA ALA A 131 13.68 -10.90 -3.45
C ALA A 131 14.15 -12.24 -2.91
N GLY A 132 15.43 -12.55 -3.14
CA GLY A 132 16.19 -13.53 -2.38
C GLY A 132 17.20 -12.79 -1.52
N ILE A 133 16.95 -12.74 -0.21
CA ILE A 133 17.75 -11.95 0.71
C ILE A 133 18.52 -12.89 1.63
N VAL A 134 19.83 -12.68 1.73
CA VAL A 134 20.67 -13.25 2.78
C VAL A 134 21.13 -12.13 3.70
N LEU A 135 21.07 -12.35 5.00
CA LEU A 135 21.37 -11.30 5.98
C LEU A 135 22.05 -11.87 7.23
N SER A 136 22.75 -11.00 7.96
CA SER A 136 23.37 -11.36 9.23
C SER A 136 23.53 -10.15 10.13
N ASP A 137 23.28 -10.32 11.43
CA ASP A 137 23.56 -9.32 12.48
C ASP A 137 24.86 -9.65 13.26
N GLY A 138 25.65 -10.60 12.76
CA GLY A 138 26.87 -11.10 13.39
C GLY A 138 26.68 -12.31 14.30
N ARG A 139 25.46 -12.57 14.81
CA ARG A 139 25.13 -13.81 15.53
C ARG A 139 24.27 -14.72 14.66
N TYR A 140 23.21 -14.18 14.11
CA TYR A 140 22.30 -14.89 13.24
C TYR A 140 22.75 -14.73 11.79
N ALA A 141 22.64 -15.80 11.02
CA ALA A 141 22.61 -15.74 9.57
C ALA A 141 21.22 -16.15 9.12
N ALA A 142 20.62 -15.44 8.17
CA ALA A 142 19.27 -15.76 7.71
C ALA A 142 19.16 -15.68 6.19
N CYS A 143 18.21 -16.44 5.66
CA CYS A 143 17.79 -16.35 4.27
C CYS A 143 16.27 -16.25 4.22
N THR A 144 15.75 -15.26 3.50
CA THR A 144 14.32 -15.07 3.28
C THR A 144 14.02 -14.87 1.82
N LEU A 145 12.85 -15.33 1.41
CA LEU A 145 12.28 -15.02 0.11
C LEU A 145 11.11 -14.03 0.22
N ASP A 146 10.85 -13.32 -0.87
CA ASP A 146 9.63 -12.55 -1.04
C ASP A 146 8.37 -13.43 -0.94
N ARG A 147 7.23 -12.79 -0.76
CA ARG A 147 5.93 -13.45 -0.58
C ARG A 147 5.55 -14.45 -1.68
N ASN A 148 6.06 -14.26 -2.89
CA ASN A 148 5.76 -15.08 -4.06
C ASN A 148 6.89 -16.08 -4.37
N GLY A 149 8.04 -15.95 -3.70
CA GLY A 149 9.21 -16.80 -3.92
C GLY A 149 9.76 -16.68 -5.34
N LEU A 150 9.84 -15.45 -5.87
CA LEU A 150 10.20 -15.19 -7.27
C LEU A 150 11.69 -15.37 -7.55
N ARG A 151 12.50 -15.62 -6.51
CA ARG A 151 13.94 -15.89 -6.60
C ARG A 151 14.27 -17.25 -5.98
N PRO A 152 15.21 -18.02 -6.58
CA PRO A 152 15.60 -19.29 -6.04
C PRO A 152 16.53 -19.11 -4.82
N ALA A 153 16.31 -19.93 -3.80
CA ALA A 153 17.24 -20.12 -2.69
C ALA A 153 17.28 -21.61 -2.32
N ARG A 154 18.45 -22.22 -2.48
CA ARG A 154 18.72 -23.64 -2.20
C ARG A 154 19.79 -23.74 -1.13
N TYR A 155 19.65 -24.72 -0.25
CA TYR A 155 20.66 -24.97 0.76
C TYR A 155 21.11 -26.42 0.81
N VAL A 156 22.36 -26.61 1.20
CA VAL A 156 22.99 -27.91 1.48
C VAL A 156 23.58 -27.85 2.88
N ILE A 157 23.28 -28.88 3.68
CA ILE A 157 23.86 -29.08 5.02
C ILE A 157 24.77 -30.29 4.93
N THR A 158 26.01 -30.13 5.38
CA THR A 158 27.02 -31.20 5.39
C THR A 158 27.16 -31.84 6.77
N THR A 159 27.83 -33.00 6.83
CA THR A 159 28.05 -33.79 8.05
C THR A 159 28.96 -33.10 9.08
N ASP A 160 29.76 -32.13 8.66
CA ASP A 160 30.55 -31.23 9.52
C ASP A 160 29.78 -29.97 9.96
N ASN A 161 28.45 -29.95 9.79
CA ASN A 161 27.54 -28.87 10.18
C ASN A 161 27.79 -27.53 9.46
N ILE A 162 28.30 -27.56 8.23
CA ILE A 162 28.34 -26.38 7.37
C ILE A 162 27.04 -26.30 6.59
N ILE A 163 26.38 -25.14 6.66
CA ILE A 163 25.25 -24.82 5.81
C ILE A 163 25.70 -23.85 4.71
N THR A 164 25.43 -24.22 3.47
CA THR A 164 25.64 -23.35 2.31
C THR A 164 24.30 -23.04 1.67
N CYS A 165 23.93 -21.76 1.61
CA CYS A 165 22.72 -21.28 0.97
C CYS A 165 23.09 -20.41 -0.24
N ALA A 166 22.52 -20.71 -1.40
CA ALA A 166 22.82 -20.01 -2.65
C ALA A 166 21.63 -20.02 -3.60
N SER A 167 21.71 -19.20 -4.65
CA SER A 167 20.69 -19.12 -5.69
C SER A 167 20.61 -20.39 -6.54
N GLU A 168 21.68 -21.18 -6.59
CA GLU A 168 21.78 -22.42 -7.36
C GLU A 168 22.41 -23.53 -6.52
N ILE A 169 22.22 -24.78 -6.95
CA ILE A 169 22.89 -25.93 -6.35
C ILE A 169 24.17 -26.24 -7.14
N GLY A 170 25.19 -26.79 -6.47
CA GLY A 170 26.46 -27.14 -7.12
C GLY A 170 27.47 -26.00 -7.20
N ILE A 171 27.31 -24.94 -6.39
CA ILE A 171 28.32 -23.88 -6.24
C ILE A 171 29.59 -24.35 -5.53
N TRP A 172 29.55 -25.54 -4.93
CA TRP A 172 30.64 -26.19 -4.25
C TRP A 172 30.62 -27.68 -4.57
N ASP A 173 31.80 -28.29 -4.65
CA ASP A 173 32.01 -29.67 -5.08
C ASP A 173 31.88 -30.65 -3.90
N TYR A 174 30.66 -30.74 -3.34
CA TYR A 174 30.36 -31.67 -2.24
C TYR A 174 30.44 -33.11 -2.70
N GLN A 175 31.12 -33.97 -1.93
CA GLN A 175 31.00 -35.40 -2.13
C GLN A 175 29.64 -35.92 -1.62
N PRO A 176 29.01 -36.93 -2.26
CA PRO A 176 27.69 -37.40 -1.87
C PRO A 176 27.56 -37.86 -0.41
N ASP A 177 28.64 -38.38 0.18
CA ASP A 177 28.73 -38.83 1.58
C ASP A 177 28.93 -37.69 2.59
N GLU A 178 29.32 -36.50 2.13
CA GLU A 178 29.41 -35.30 2.96
C GLU A 178 28.05 -34.64 3.20
N VAL A 179 27.06 -34.90 2.34
CA VAL A 179 25.78 -34.19 2.37
C VAL A 179 24.79 -34.88 3.30
N LEU A 180 24.37 -34.17 4.35
CA LEU A 180 23.33 -34.58 5.27
C LEU A 180 21.92 -34.25 4.75
N GLU A 181 21.73 -33.01 4.28
CA GLU A 181 20.42 -32.53 3.82
C GLU A 181 20.56 -31.60 2.61
N LYS A 182 19.58 -31.65 1.71
CA LYS A 182 19.39 -30.67 0.64
C LYS A 182 17.97 -30.13 0.71
N GLY A 183 17.83 -28.81 0.70
CA GLY A 183 16.53 -28.16 0.78
C GLY A 183 16.42 -26.89 -0.05
N ARG A 184 15.33 -26.17 0.16
CA ARG A 184 15.06 -24.86 -0.46
C ARG A 184 14.31 -23.99 0.53
N VAL A 185 14.50 -22.67 0.42
CA VAL A 185 13.63 -21.70 1.07
C VAL A 185 12.45 -21.46 0.14
N GLY A 186 11.23 -21.56 0.66
CA GLY A 186 9.98 -21.38 -0.06
C GLY A 186 9.47 -19.93 -0.08
N PRO A 187 8.38 -19.65 -0.82
CA PRO A 187 7.73 -18.34 -0.84
C PRO A 187 7.38 -17.85 0.57
N GLY A 188 7.85 -16.66 0.93
CA GLY A 188 7.63 -16.06 2.24
C GLY A 188 8.24 -16.83 3.42
N GLU A 189 9.09 -17.83 3.19
CA GLU A 189 9.81 -18.52 4.26
C GLU A 189 11.02 -17.70 4.71
N LEU A 190 11.31 -17.80 6.01
CA LEU A 190 12.48 -17.23 6.66
C LEU A 190 13.21 -18.37 7.39
N MET A 191 14.41 -18.69 6.92
CA MET A 191 15.33 -19.64 7.55
C MET A 191 16.37 -18.85 8.35
N VAL A 192 16.51 -19.13 9.64
CA VAL A 192 17.47 -18.44 10.51
C VAL A 192 18.41 -19.44 11.16
N ILE A 193 19.69 -19.12 11.22
CA ILE A 193 20.74 -19.94 11.79
C ILE A 193 21.31 -19.18 12.97
N ASP A 194 21.16 -19.72 14.18
CA ASP A 194 21.82 -19.18 15.37
C ASP A 194 23.21 -19.80 15.50
N THR A 195 24.25 -19.05 15.12
CA THR A 195 25.62 -19.56 15.20
C THR A 195 26.15 -19.67 16.63
N TYR A 196 25.52 -18.99 17.58
CA TYR A 196 25.90 -19.09 19.00
C TYR A 196 25.37 -20.39 19.63
N GLN A 197 24.15 -20.77 19.28
CA GLN A 197 23.53 -22.01 19.77
C GLN A 197 23.76 -23.22 18.85
N GLY A 198 24.25 -23.00 17.63
CA GLY A 198 24.51 -24.05 16.65
C GLY A 198 23.23 -24.73 16.14
N ARG A 199 22.13 -23.98 15.98
CA ARG A 199 20.84 -24.53 15.54
C ARG A 199 20.19 -23.71 14.44
N ILE A 200 19.40 -24.39 13.63
CA ILE A 200 18.56 -23.79 12.59
C ILE A 200 17.16 -23.59 13.17
N LEU A 201 16.69 -22.35 13.14
CA LEU A 201 15.32 -21.96 13.46
C LEU A 201 14.52 -21.97 12.16
N HIS A 202 13.58 -22.90 12.06
CA HIS A 202 12.66 -22.98 10.94
C HIS A 202 11.52 -21.97 11.11
N SER A 203 10.85 -21.63 9.99
CA SER A 203 9.78 -20.63 10.00
C SER A 203 8.66 -20.91 11.01
N ALA A 204 8.32 -22.17 11.24
CA ALA A 204 7.31 -22.53 12.25
C ALA A 204 7.72 -22.11 13.69
N GLU A 205 9.01 -22.26 14.05
CA GLU A 205 9.49 -21.86 15.38
C GLU A 205 9.54 -20.34 15.52
N THR A 206 10.01 -19.64 14.48
CA THR A 206 10.09 -18.17 14.49
C THR A 206 8.70 -17.53 14.46
N ASP A 207 7.74 -18.11 13.73
CA ASP A 207 6.36 -17.64 13.68
C ASP A 207 5.62 -17.89 15.01
N GLU A 208 5.88 -19.02 15.67
CA GLU A 208 5.37 -19.29 17.03
C GLU A 208 5.92 -18.31 18.06
N ASP A 209 7.21 -17.94 17.97
CA ASP A 209 7.79 -16.91 18.84
C ASP A 209 7.06 -15.58 18.63
N LEU A 210 7.00 -15.09 17.37
CA LEU A 210 6.42 -13.79 17.04
C LEU A 210 4.98 -13.65 17.53
N LYS A 211 4.12 -14.62 17.23
CA LYS A 211 2.70 -14.53 17.59
C LYS A 211 2.44 -14.59 19.10
N ARG A 212 3.38 -15.16 19.89
CA ARG A 212 3.26 -15.29 21.35
C ARG A 212 3.80 -14.10 22.14
N ARG A 213 4.56 -13.20 21.50
CA ARG A 213 5.16 -12.03 22.17
C ARG A 213 4.11 -11.14 22.83
N HIS A 214 3.00 -10.94 22.14
CA HIS A 214 1.88 -10.13 22.62
C HIS A 214 0.53 -10.73 22.23
N PRO A 215 -0.55 -10.43 22.96
CA PRO A 215 -1.89 -10.91 22.64
C PRO A 215 -2.52 -10.08 21.51
N TYR A 216 -1.89 -10.06 20.33
CA TYR A 216 -2.30 -9.22 19.19
C TYR A 216 -3.76 -9.43 18.80
N LYS A 217 -4.21 -10.70 18.78
CA LYS A 217 -5.59 -11.05 18.46
C LYS A 217 -6.58 -10.36 19.40
N LEU A 218 -6.32 -10.39 20.70
CA LEU A 218 -7.14 -9.73 21.71
C LEU A 218 -7.15 -8.20 21.52
N TRP A 219 -5.98 -7.61 21.22
CA TRP A 219 -5.87 -6.17 20.96
C TRP A 219 -6.68 -5.78 19.72
N LEU A 220 -6.62 -6.56 18.65
CA LEU A 220 -7.37 -6.30 17.43
C LEU A 220 -8.87 -6.46 17.65
N GLU A 221 -9.32 -7.53 18.31
CA GLU A 221 -10.74 -7.78 18.62
C GLU A 221 -11.38 -6.64 19.43
N ARG A 222 -10.61 -6.00 20.32
CA ARG A 222 -11.09 -4.89 21.15
C ARG A 222 -11.10 -3.54 20.46
N ASN A 223 -10.13 -3.29 19.58
CA ASN A 223 -9.84 -1.93 19.11
C ASN A 223 -10.08 -1.71 17.61
N VAL A 224 -10.12 -2.78 16.82
CA VAL A 224 -10.39 -2.71 15.38
C VAL A 224 -11.89 -2.71 15.15
N LYS A 225 -12.38 -1.68 14.45
CA LYS A 225 -13.75 -1.64 13.94
C LYS A 225 -13.74 -2.04 12.46
N ARG A 226 -14.49 -3.07 12.10
CA ARG A 226 -14.65 -3.48 10.69
C ARG A 226 -15.94 -2.88 10.16
N LEU A 227 -15.89 -2.27 8.97
CA LEU A 227 -17.11 -1.81 8.31
C LEU A 227 -17.99 -3.02 8.01
N ILE A 228 -19.30 -2.86 8.20
CA ILE A 228 -20.28 -3.88 7.87
C ILE A 228 -20.37 -3.94 6.34
N PRO A 229 -20.10 -5.10 5.72
CA PRO A 229 -20.24 -5.25 4.28
C PRO A 229 -21.64 -4.90 3.80
N PHE A 230 -21.72 -4.33 2.60
CA PHE A 230 -22.97 -3.92 1.97
C PHE A 230 -24.04 -5.01 2.01
N GLU A 231 -23.67 -6.27 1.73
CA GLU A 231 -24.60 -7.40 1.64
C GLU A 231 -25.23 -7.78 2.99
N GLN A 232 -24.67 -7.29 4.08
CA GLN A 232 -25.12 -7.55 5.45
C GLN A 232 -25.93 -6.39 6.03
N LEU A 233 -26.01 -5.26 5.32
CA LEU A 233 -26.75 -4.09 5.77
C LEU A 233 -28.23 -4.18 5.36
N PRO A 234 -29.16 -3.70 6.21
CA PRO A 234 -30.53 -3.48 5.79
C PRO A 234 -30.59 -2.53 4.60
N GLU A 235 -31.52 -2.75 3.67
CA GLU A 235 -31.65 -1.95 2.44
C GLU A 235 -31.67 -0.44 2.70
N SER A 236 -32.39 0.00 3.74
CA SER A 236 -32.50 1.40 4.15
C SER A 236 -31.20 2.07 4.60
N GLN A 237 -30.18 1.27 4.96
CA GLN A 237 -28.84 1.74 5.36
C GLN A 237 -27.78 1.44 4.30
N ALA A 238 -28.05 0.45 3.45
CA ALA A 238 -27.14 -0.01 2.41
C ALA A 238 -27.16 0.95 1.22
N THR A 239 -28.35 1.39 0.80
CA THR A 239 -28.52 2.22 -0.41
C THR A 239 -28.71 3.69 -0.08
N GLY A 240 -27.92 4.54 -0.73
CA GLY A 240 -28.22 5.97 -0.80
C GLY A 240 -29.38 6.24 -1.75
N GLU A 241 -30.15 7.29 -1.49
CA GLU A 241 -31.10 7.82 -2.46
C GLU A 241 -30.39 8.77 -3.43
N ARG A 242 -30.85 8.78 -4.67
CA ARG A 242 -30.34 9.70 -5.69
C ARG A 242 -30.53 11.14 -5.24
N ALA A 243 -29.42 11.85 -5.03
CA ALA A 243 -29.46 13.22 -4.52
C ALA A 243 -29.76 14.25 -5.63
N PHE A 244 -29.41 13.93 -6.89
CA PHE A 244 -29.50 14.89 -7.99
C PHE A 244 -30.68 14.61 -8.91
N ASN A 245 -31.45 15.65 -9.26
CA ASN A 245 -32.38 15.55 -10.38
C ASN A 245 -31.63 15.47 -11.73
N ASP A 246 -32.34 15.13 -12.81
CA ASP A 246 -31.76 14.93 -14.14
C ASP A 246 -30.98 16.14 -14.67
N SER A 247 -31.47 17.35 -14.43
CA SER A 247 -30.84 18.58 -14.91
C SER A 247 -29.56 18.91 -14.14
N LEU A 248 -29.56 18.69 -12.83
CA LEU A 248 -28.39 18.91 -11.98
C LEU A 248 -27.32 17.87 -12.28
N LEU A 249 -27.70 16.60 -12.40
CA LEU A 249 -26.79 15.52 -12.76
C LEU A 249 -26.10 15.78 -14.10
N ALA A 250 -26.85 16.17 -15.14
CA ALA A 250 -26.28 16.55 -16.44
C ALA A 250 -25.31 17.74 -16.33
N THR A 251 -25.55 18.67 -15.42
CA THR A 251 -24.65 19.81 -15.16
C THR A 251 -23.32 19.33 -14.59
N TYR A 252 -23.37 18.46 -13.58
CA TYR A 252 -22.16 17.87 -12.97
C TYR A 252 -21.40 16.99 -13.96
N GLN A 253 -22.10 16.10 -14.68
CA GLN A 253 -21.51 15.27 -15.74
C GLN A 253 -20.76 16.13 -16.75
N LYS A 254 -21.36 17.23 -17.22
CA LYS A 254 -20.70 18.17 -18.13
C LYS A 254 -19.48 18.84 -17.49
N GLN A 255 -19.59 19.31 -16.24
CA GLN A 255 -18.47 19.95 -15.53
C GLN A 255 -17.27 19.03 -15.36
N PHE A 256 -17.50 17.74 -15.09
CA PHE A 256 -16.46 16.72 -14.91
C PHE A 256 -16.17 15.92 -16.20
N ALA A 257 -16.60 16.46 -17.34
CA ALA A 257 -16.36 15.94 -18.69
C ALA A 257 -16.74 14.47 -18.88
N TYR A 258 -17.87 14.04 -18.32
CA TYR A 258 -18.49 12.75 -18.65
C TYR A 258 -19.08 12.84 -20.05
N SER A 259 -18.61 11.98 -20.95
CA SER A 259 -19.22 11.80 -22.26
C SER A 259 -20.31 10.72 -22.22
N GLN A 260 -21.24 10.80 -23.17
CA GLN A 260 -22.24 9.75 -23.35
C GLN A 260 -21.58 8.40 -23.68
N GLU A 261 -20.50 8.45 -24.46
CA GLU A 261 -19.69 7.27 -24.79
C GLU A 261 -19.14 6.61 -23.52
N GLU A 262 -18.43 7.34 -22.65
CA GLU A 262 -17.93 6.78 -21.38
C GLU A 262 -19.05 6.21 -20.50
N LEU A 263 -20.21 6.89 -20.43
CA LEU A 263 -21.34 6.41 -19.66
C LEU A 263 -21.90 5.08 -20.21
N GLU A 264 -21.89 4.87 -21.53
CA GLU A 264 -22.40 3.67 -22.20
C GLU A 264 -21.39 2.54 -22.31
N THR A 265 -20.13 2.84 -22.63
CA THR A 265 -19.12 1.83 -22.94
C THR A 265 -18.29 1.44 -21.72
N ILE A 266 -18.12 2.35 -20.75
CA ILE A 266 -17.30 2.09 -19.55
C ILE A 266 -18.21 1.85 -18.35
N LEU A 267 -18.96 2.88 -17.94
CA LEU A 267 -19.68 2.84 -16.65
C LEU A 267 -20.83 1.84 -16.65
N HIS A 268 -21.57 1.74 -17.75
CA HIS A 268 -22.65 0.76 -17.89
C HIS A 268 -22.15 -0.68 -17.89
N VAL A 269 -21.04 -0.97 -18.59
CA VAL A 269 -20.44 -2.32 -18.63
C VAL A 269 -19.94 -2.74 -17.26
N LEU A 270 -19.27 -1.84 -16.54
CA LEU A 270 -18.84 -2.06 -15.16
C LEU A 270 -20.03 -2.40 -14.26
N ALA A 271 -21.13 -1.66 -14.39
CA ALA A 271 -22.32 -1.87 -13.58
C ALA A 271 -23.11 -3.12 -13.95
N GLU A 272 -23.14 -3.54 -15.22
CA GLU A 272 -23.90 -4.72 -15.65
C GLU A 272 -23.12 -6.02 -15.45
N ASN A 273 -21.83 -6.02 -15.81
CA ASN A 273 -21.01 -7.23 -15.86
C ASN A 273 -20.07 -7.39 -14.65
N GLY A 274 -19.86 -6.33 -13.86
CA GLY A 274 -18.84 -6.34 -12.80
C GLY A 274 -17.42 -6.52 -13.32
N GLN A 275 -17.18 -6.14 -14.58
CA GLN A 275 -15.89 -6.29 -15.27
C GLN A 275 -15.61 -5.02 -16.08
N GLU A 276 -14.31 -4.71 -16.24
CA GLU A 276 -13.90 -3.60 -17.09
C GLU A 276 -14.29 -3.82 -18.56
N ALA A 277 -14.53 -2.73 -19.26
CA ALA A 277 -14.88 -2.78 -20.67
C ALA A 277 -13.70 -3.26 -21.53
N THR A 278 -13.91 -4.32 -22.31
CA THR A 278 -12.90 -4.82 -23.25
C THR A 278 -13.02 -4.12 -24.60
N GLY A 279 -11.93 -3.50 -25.06
CA GLY A 279 -11.80 -2.90 -26.39
C GLY A 279 -10.78 -3.63 -27.27
N SER A 280 -10.59 -3.13 -28.50
CA SER A 280 -9.53 -3.59 -29.41
C SER A 280 -8.99 -2.41 -30.23
N MET A 281 -7.92 -2.65 -31.01
CA MET A 281 -7.12 -1.62 -31.69
C MET A 281 -6.26 -0.77 -30.74
N GLY A 282 -5.30 -0.02 -31.31
CA GLY A 282 -4.46 0.90 -30.55
C GLY A 282 -5.14 2.25 -30.29
N ASP A 283 -4.69 2.96 -29.27
CA ASP A 283 -5.08 4.35 -29.01
C ASP A 283 -4.47 5.27 -30.09
N ASP A 284 -5.30 5.68 -31.05
CA ASP A 284 -4.94 6.60 -32.14
C ASP A 284 -5.24 8.06 -31.79
N THR A 285 -5.68 8.34 -30.56
CA THR A 285 -6.00 9.69 -30.11
C THR A 285 -4.73 10.48 -29.77
N PRO A 286 -4.73 11.82 -29.95
CA PRO A 286 -3.58 12.63 -29.56
C PRO A 286 -3.27 12.50 -28.08
N PHE A 287 -1.98 12.54 -27.71
CA PHE A 287 -1.58 12.72 -26.32
C PHE A 287 -2.32 13.90 -25.70
N ALA A 288 -2.66 13.81 -24.40
CA ALA A 288 -3.52 14.79 -23.73
C ALA A 288 -3.06 16.24 -23.92
N VAL A 289 -1.74 16.48 -23.87
CA VAL A 289 -1.13 17.81 -24.09
C VAL A 289 -1.28 18.35 -25.52
N LEU A 290 -1.49 17.49 -26.51
CA LEU A 290 -1.70 17.83 -27.93
C LEU A 290 -3.18 17.82 -28.32
N SER A 291 -4.06 17.41 -27.42
CA SER A 291 -5.50 17.34 -27.68
C SER A 291 -6.09 18.74 -27.90
N GLN A 292 -6.91 18.89 -28.93
CA GLN A 292 -7.71 20.09 -29.16
C GLN A 292 -8.98 20.12 -28.28
N ARG A 293 -9.34 18.99 -27.67
CA ARG A 293 -10.46 18.86 -26.73
C ARG A 293 -9.96 18.90 -25.29
N PRO A 294 -10.74 19.43 -24.34
CA PRO A 294 -10.43 19.32 -22.92
C PRO A 294 -10.20 17.86 -22.52
N ARG A 295 -9.11 17.60 -21.81
CA ARG A 295 -8.73 16.28 -21.29
C ARG A 295 -8.67 16.35 -19.77
N LEU A 296 -8.91 15.22 -19.12
CA LEU A 296 -8.82 15.16 -17.67
C LEU A 296 -7.36 15.17 -17.23
N ILE A 297 -7.11 15.64 -16.01
CA ILE A 297 -5.77 15.59 -15.42
C ILE A 297 -5.23 14.15 -15.33
N TYR A 298 -6.12 13.17 -15.19
CA TYR A 298 -5.77 11.75 -15.21
C TYR A 298 -5.03 11.33 -16.50
N ASP A 299 -5.40 11.86 -17.66
CA ASP A 299 -4.81 11.49 -18.97
C ASP A 299 -3.32 11.86 -19.11
N TYR A 300 -2.81 12.73 -18.23
CA TYR A 300 -1.41 13.14 -18.19
C TYR A 300 -0.55 12.15 -17.40
N PHE A 301 -1.17 11.20 -16.69
CA PHE A 301 -0.49 10.14 -15.98
C PHE A 301 -0.53 8.84 -16.78
N ARG A 302 0.60 8.14 -16.82
CA ARG A 302 0.72 6.83 -17.47
C ARG A 302 1.12 5.81 -16.44
N GLN A 303 0.41 4.69 -16.42
CA GLN A 303 0.73 3.58 -15.54
C GLN A 303 2.10 3.03 -15.92
N LYS A 304 2.97 2.92 -14.92
CA LYS A 304 4.22 2.18 -15.09
C LYS A 304 3.91 0.69 -15.07
N PHE A 305 4.68 -0.07 -15.82
CA PHE A 305 4.61 -1.51 -15.82
C PHE A 305 6.02 -2.08 -15.86
N ALA A 306 6.15 -3.28 -15.30
CA ALA A 306 7.44 -3.95 -15.22
C ALA A 306 7.78 -4.64 -16.54
N GLN A 307 9.05 -4.56 -16.94
CA GLN A 307 9.59 -5.25 -18.11
C GLN A 307 10.98 -5.76 -17.78
N VAL A 308 11.21 -7.06 -17.94
CA VAL A 308 12.51 -7.75 -17.76
C VAL A 308 13.03 -7.77 -16.32
N THR A 309 13.08 -6.62 -15.63
CA THR A 309 13.71 -6.48 -14.31
C THR A 309 12.97 -7.23 -13.21
N ASN A 310 11.64 -7.15 -13.22
CA ASN A 310 10.75 -7.94 -12.39
C ASN A 310 9.53 -8.42 -13.21
N PRO A 311 8.93 -9.58 -12.88
CA PRO A 311 7.74 -10.06 -13.54
C PRO A 311 6.48 -9.32 -13.03
N PRO A 312 5.45 -9.13 -13.88
CA PRO A 312 4.10 -8.84 -13.41
C PRO A 312 3.49 -10.09 -12.73
N ILE A 313 2.49 -9.88 -11.87
CA ILE A 313 1.73 -10.93 -11.20
C ILE A 313 0.40 -11.14 -11.96
N ASP A 314 -0.10 -12.37 -12.03
CA ASP A 314 -1.42 -12.67 -12.57
C ASP A 314 -2.52 -12.35 -11.53
N PRO A 315 -3.31 -11.27 -11.69
CA PRO A 315 -4.28 -10.86 -10.69
C PRO A 315 -5.48 -11.83 -10.56
N LEU A 316 -5.65 -12.76 -11.51
CA LEU A 316 -6.74 -13.75 -11.48
C LEU A 316 -6.28 -15.06 -10.85
N ARG A 317 -5.13 -15.59 -11.31
CA ARG A 317 -4.63 -16.90 -10.85
C ARG A 317 -3.89 -16.83 -9.52
N GLU A 318 -3.25 -15.70 -9.25
CA GLU A 318 -2.46 -15.48 -8.03
C GLU A 318 -3.16 -14.50 -7.08
N ALA A 319 -4.47 -14.28 -7.23
CA ALA A 319 -5.24 -13.31 -6.43
C ALA A 319 -5.05 -13.44 -4.89
N HIS A 320 -4.77 -14.65 -4.40
CA HIS A 320 -4.53 -14.93 -2.99
C HIS A 320 -3.27 -14.25 -2.41
N VAL A 321 -2.31 -13.83 -3.24
CA VAL A 321 -1.11 -13.08 -2.78
C VAL A 321 -1.29 -11.56 -2.80
N MET A 322 -2.41 -11.10 -3.38
CA MET A 322 -2.78 -9.69 -3.52
C MET A 322 -3.88 -9.32 -2.50
N SER A 323 -3.94 -8.04 -2.14
CA SER A 323 -5.00 -7.52 -1.27
C SER A 323 -5.23 -6.03 -1.50
N LEU A 324 -6.51 -5.63 -1.50
CA LEU A 324 -6.96 -4.23 -1.47
C LEU A 324 -7.48 -3.83 -0.08
N ALA A 325 -7.31 -4.70 0.92
CA ALA A 325 -7.73 -4.41 2.28
C ALA A 325 -7.07 -3.13 2.76
N THR A 326 -7.89 -2.19 3.21
CA THR A 326 -7.46 -0.86 3.60
C THR A 326 -7.79 -0.65 5.07
N CYS A 327 -6.95 0.11 5.75
CA CYS A 327 -7.19 0.54 7.11
C CYS A 327 -7.02 2.06 7.27
N ILE A 328 -7.74 2.60 8.23
CA ILE A 328 -7.82 4.02 8.56
C ILE A 328 -7.54 4.18 10.05
N GLY A 329 -6.67 5.13 10.39
CA GLY A 329 -6.28 5.48 11.75
C GLY A 329 -4.91 6.18 11.76
N ARG A 330 -4.44 6.50 12.97
CA ARG A 330 -3.12 7.12 13.20
C ARG A 330 -2.05 6.05 13.28
N GLU A 331 -0.98 6.21 12.53
CA GLU A 331 0.18 5.34 12.62
C GLU A 331 1.02 5.70 13.86
N MET A 332 1.59 4.66 14.46
CA MET A 332 2.28 4.72 15.73
C MET A 332 3.73 4.25 15.56
N ASN A 333 4.51 4.42 16.63
CA ASN A 333 5.92 4.04 16.63
C ASN A 333 6.08 2.51 16.55
N VAL A 334 6.70 2.03 15.45
CA VAL A 334 6.89 0.60 15.17
C VAL A 334 7.77 -0.12 16.22
N PHE A 335 8.64 0.60 16.94
CA PHE A 335 9.48 0.04 18.01
C PHE A 335 8.72 -0.33 19.28
N SER A 336 7.51 0.22 19.47
CA SER A 336 6.67 -0.07 20.62
C SER A 336 5.52 -0.96 20.19
N GLU A 337 5.21 -2.00 20.97
CA GLU A 337 4.06 -2.89 20.73
C GLU A 337 3.11 -2.79 21.93
N ALA A 338 1.97 -2.12 21.73
CA ALA A 338 1.00 -1.87 22.79
C ALA A 338 -0.44 -1.84 22.25
N GLU A 339 -1.40 -2.19 23.10
CA GLU A 339 -2.84 -2.25 22.77
C GLU A 339 -3.36 -0.95 22.16
N GLY A 340 -2.92 0.21 22.66
CA GLY A 340 -3.35 1.53 22.18
C GLY A 340 -2.96 1.84 20.72
N GLN A 341 -2.12 1.02 20.09
CA GLN A 341 -1.76 1.15 18.67
C GLN A 341 -2.68 0.36 17.73
N ALA A 342 -3.66 -0.36 18.27
CA ALA A 342 -4.59 -1.20 17.49
C ALA A 342 -5.84 -0.45 17.01
N HIS A 343 -6.09 0.79 17.46
CA HIS A 343 -7.25 1.58 17.02
C HIS A 343 -7.20 1.86 15.51
N ARG A 344 -8.08 1.20 14.76
CA ARG A 344 -8.27 1.41 13.33
C ARG A 344 -9.66 1.02 12.85
N LEU A 345 -10.07 1.61 11.73
CA LEU A 345 -11.18 1.16 10.91
C LEU A 345 -10.63 0.32 9.76
N SER A 346 -11.22 -0.84 9.49
CA SER A 346 -10.78 -1.76 8.43
C SER A 346 -11.92 -2.10 7.48
N PHE A 347 -11.60 -2.17 6.19
CA PHE A 347 -12.54 -2.47 5.11
C PHE A 347 -11.82 -3.10 3.90
N LYS A 348 -12.58 -3.74 3.02
CA LYS A 348 -12.03 -4.67 2.01
C LYS A 348 -11.44 -4.00 0.78
N SER A 349 -11.90 -2.80 0.42
CA SER A 349 -11.51 -2.10 -0.81
C SER A 349 -11.39 -0.60 -0.56
N PRO A 350 -10.39 0.10 -1.13
CA PRO A 350 -10.30 1.56 -1.04
C PRO A 350 -11.42 2.27 -1.81
N ILE A 351 -12.20 1.56 -2.65
CA ILE A 351 -13.37 2.10 -3.35
C ILE A 351 -14.57 1.94 -2.43
N LEU A 352 -15.09 3.08 -1.95
CA LEU A 352 -16.16 3.11 -0.96
C LEU A 352 -17.53 3.09 -1.63
N LEU A 353 -18.43 2.26 -1.13
CA LEU A 353 -19.86 2.41 -1.39
C LEU A 353 -20.44 3.54 -0.52
N TYR A 354 -21.69 3.95 -0.80
CA TYR A 354 -22.39 4.93 0.03
C TYR A 354 -22.42 4.50 1.51
N SER A 355 -22.75 3.23 1.78
CA SER A 355 -22.78 2.68 3.12
C SER A 355 -21.42 2.74 3.82
N ASP A 356 -20.33 2.45 3.10
CA ASP A 356 -18.98 2.49 3.66
C ASP A 356 -18.59 3.92 4.02
N PHE A 357 -18.87 4.86 3.11
CA PHE A 357 -18.61 6.27 3.33
C PHE A 357 -19.40 6.82 4.53
N GLN A 358 -20.69 6.50 4.64
CA GLN A 358 -21.49 6.89 5.81
C GLN A 358 -20.98 6.26 7.12
N GLN A 359 -20.61 4.98 7.10
CA GLN A 359 -20.04 4.33 8.28
C GLN A 359 -18.72 4.98 8.71
N LEU A 360 -17.88 5.45 7.78
CA LEU A 360 -16.64 6.15 8.11
C LEU A 360 -16.89 7.53 8.74
N LEU A 361 -17.83 8.31 8.21
CA LEU A 361 -18.11 9.66 8.71
C LEU A 361 -18.88 9.69 10.03
N ASN A 362 -19.71 8.67 10.28
CA ASN A 362 -20.55 8.61 11.49
C ASN A 362 -19.83 7.95 12.68
N GLN A 363 -18.51 7.98 12.72
CA GLN A 363 -17.74 7.44 13.84
C GLN A 363 -17.68 8.44 15.00
N GLU A 364 -18.23 8.06 16.15
CA GLU A 364 -18.27 8.91 17.34
C GLU A 364 -16.91 9.02 18.08
N SER A 365 -15.97 8.13 17.78
CA SER A 365 -14.70 8.07 18.52
C SER A 365 -13.74 9.18 18.08
N PRO A 366 -13.03 9.84 19.02
CA PRO A 366 -12.02 10.84 18.67
C PRO A 366 -10.87 10.26 17.83
N TYR A 367 -10.65 8.93 17.87
CA TYR A 367 -9.66 8.25 17.02
C TYR A 367 -10.00 8.30 15.53
N TYR A 368 -11.24 8.64 15.17
CA TYR A 368 -11.74 8.66 13.80
C TYR A 368 -12.42 9.99 13.44
N SER A 369 -12.07 11.06 14.16
CA SER A 369 -12.62 12.41 13.92
C SER A 369 -12.42 12.81 12.46
N SER A 370 -13.53 13.12 11.77
CA SER A 370 -13.53 13.48 10.35
C SER A 370 -13.84 14.95 10.13
N ILE A 371 -13.20 15.54 9.12
CA ILE A 371 -13.53 16.88 8.63
C ILE A 371 -13.64 16.86 7.11
N THR A 372 -14.63 17.59 6.58
CA THR A 372 -14.77 17.79 5.14
C THR A 372 -14.11 19.09 4.73
N LEU A 373 -13.15 18.99 3.80
CA LEU A 373 -12.47 20.09 3.16
C LEU A 373 -13.06 20.27 1.76
N ASP A 374 -13.65 21.42 1.51
CA ASP A 374 -14.21 21.78 0.22
C ASP A 374 -13.07 22.03 -0.78
N ILE A 375 -13.01 21.23 -1.84
CA ILE A 375 -12.03 21.39 -2.94
C ILE A 375 -12.62 22.16 -4.11
N THR A 376 -13.46 23.16 -3.84
CA THR A 376 -13.95 24.15 -4.82
C THR A 376 -13.50 25.56 -4.46
N TYR A 377 -13.23 26.38 -5.47
CA TYR A 377 -12.73 27.75 -5.29
C TYR A 377 -13.43 28.74 -6.22
N GLN A 378 -13.45 30.01 -5.84
CA GLN A 378 -14.00 31.10 -6.65
C GLN A 378 -12.89 31.76 -7.49
N PRO A 379 -12.91 31.66 -8.82
CA PRO A 379 -11.87 32.24 -9.67
C PRO A 379 -11.75 33.75 -9.59
N THR A 380 -12.81 34.45 -9.15
CA THR A 380 -12.81 35.90 -8.93
C THR A 380 -12.05 36.32 -7.68
N GLU A 381 -11.88 35.42 -6.71
CA GLU A 381 -11.20 35.68 -5.45
C GLU A 381 -9.76 35.13 -5.47
N ASN A 382 -9.60 33.89 -5.93
CA ASN A 382 -8.34 33.15 -5.90
C ASN A 382 -8.11 32.44 -7.23
N ASN A 383 -6.84 32.37 -7.66
CA ASN A 383 -6.46 31.44 -8.72
C ASN A 383 -6.32 30.01 -8.15
N LEU A 384 -6.12 29.03 -9.03
CA LEU A 384 -6.00 27.62 -8.62
C LEU A 384 -4.81 27.36 -7.67
N GLU A 385 -3.69 28.03 -7.89
CA GLU A 385 -2.48 27.90 -7.06
C GLU A 385 -2.74 28.39 -5.63
N THR A 386 -3.32 29.58 -5.48
CA THR A 386 -3.71 30.13 -4.17
C THR A 386 -4.74 29.23 -3.49
N ALA A 387 -5.72 28.71 -4.23
CA ALA A 387 -6.71 27.79 -3.67
C ALA A 387 -6.07 26.49 -3.13
N LEU A 388 -5.08 25.94 -3.83
CA LEU A 388 -4.32 24.77 -3.36
C LEU A 388 -3.51 25.09 -2.11
N HIS A 389 -2.86 26.26 -2.02
CA HIS A 389 -2.15 26.67 -0.82
C HIS A 389 -3.07 26.79 0.39
N ILE A 390 -4.23 27.44 0.23
CA ILE A 390 -5.24 27.55 1.29
C ILE A 390 -5.73 26.17 1.73
N LEU A 391 -5.98 25.26 0.78
CA LEU A 391 -6.38 23.88 1.08
C LEU A 391 -5.31 23.16 1.91
N CYS A 392 -4.03 23.27 1.53
CA CYS A 392 -2.92 22.67 2.26
C CYS A 392 -2.78 23.23 3.68
N GLU A 393 -2.94 24.53 3.88
CA GLU A 393 -2.91 25.15 5.21
C GLU A 393 -4.09 24.69 6.08
N THR A 394 -5.30 24.67 5.50
CA THR A 394 -6.51 24.22 6.18
C THR A 394 -6.41 22.75 6.59
N ALA A 395 -5.86 21.90 5.71
CA ALA A 395 -5.62 20.50 6.02
C ALA A 395 -4.64 20.33 7.19
N GLN A 396 -3.52 21.07 7.21
CA GLN A 396 -2.57 21.04 8.33
C GLN A 396 -3.21 21.48 9.65
N GLN A 397 -3.97 22.58 9.63
CA GLN A 397 -4.67 23.08 10.82
C GLN A 397 -5.68 22.07 11.34
N ALA A 398 -6.41 21.39 10.45
CA ALA A 398 -7.36 20.36 10.82
C ALA A 398 -6.69 19.17 11.51
N VAL A 399 -5.58 18.66 10.98
CA VAL A 399 -4.84 17.55 11.61
C VAL A 399 -4.26 17.96 12.96
N ASN A 400 -3.71 19.18 13.06
CA ASN A 400 -3.24 19.73 14.33
C ASN A 400 -4.37 19.90 15.37
N SER A 401 -5.60 20.12 14.90
CA SER A 401 -6.81 20.18 15.74
C SER A 401 -7.36 18.80 16.10
N GLY A 402 -6.72 17.72 15.65
CA GLY A 402 -7.07 16.34 15.98
C GLY A 402 -7.95 15.63 14.94
N ALA A 403 -8.15 16.20 13.74
CA ALA A 403 -8.80 15.49 12.65
C ALA A 403 -7.91 14.32 12.17
N VAL A 404 -8.50 13.13 12.09
CA VAL A 404 -7.84 11.92 11.59
C VAL A 404 -8.29 11.63 10.15
N LEU A 405 -9.54 11.93 9.79
CA LEU A 405 -10.05 11.74 8.43
C LEU A 405 -10.21 13.10 7.74
N LEU A 406 -9.43 13.33 6.69
CA LEU A 406 -9.57 14.50 5.83
C LEU A 406 -10.38 14.10 4.59
N VAL A 407 -11.62 14.55 4.50
CA VAL A 407 -12.50 14.27 3.37
C VAL A 407 -12.40 15.42 2.38
N LEU A 408 -11.71 15.21 1.26
CA LEU A 408 -11.63 16.18 0.17
C LEU A 408 -12.88 16.02 -0.70
N SER A 409 -13.75 17.03 -0.74
CA SER A 409 -15.05 16.95 -1.44
C SER A 409 -15.22 18.02 -2.51
N ASP A 410 -15.52 17.60 -3.75
CA ASP A 410 -15.82 18.50 -4.87
C ASP A 410 -17.32 18.75 -5.09
N ARG A 411 -18.16 18.43 -4.10
CA ARG A 411 -19.63 18.54 -4.22
C ARG A 411 -20.14 19.97 -4.40
N ASN A 412 -19.46 20.97 -3.85
CA ASN A 412 -19.98 22.35 -3.72
C ASN A 412 -19.74 23.23 -4.95
N ILE A 413 -19.86 22.68 -6.16
CA ILE A 413 -19.75 23.48 -7.39
C ILE A 413 -20.97 24.40 -7.54
N THR A 414 -20.72 25.60 -8.06
CA THR A 414 -21.77 26.56 -8.43
C THR A 414 -21.33 27.31 -9.68
N GLN A 415 -22.15 28.20 -10.22
CA GLN A 415 -21.72 29.06 -11.34
C GLN A 415 -20.49 29.92 -10.99
N ALA A 416 -20.27 30.24 -9.71
CA ALA A 416 -19.13 31.02 -9.25
C ALA A 416 -17.98 30.16 -8.69
N ARG A 417 -18.22 28.88 -8.37
CA ARG A 417 -17.25 27.98 -7.72
C ARG A 417 -16.85 26.85 -8.65
N LEU A 418 -15.58 26.79 -9.01
CA LEU A 418 -15.00 25.74 -9.83
C LEU A 418 -14.31 24.67 -8.97
N PRO A 419 -14.35 23.39 -9.37
CA PRO A 419 -13.63 22.35 -8.65
C PRO A 419 -12.11 22.44 -8.90
N ILE A 420 -11.34 22.21 -7.85
CA ILE A 420 -9.92 21.85 -7.94
C ILE A 420 -9.85 20.42 -8.47
N PRO A 421 -9.04 20.11 -9.49
CA PRO A 421 -8.87 18.73 -9.95
C PRO A 421 -8.44 17.81 -8.79
N ALA A 422 -9.19 16.74 -8.54
CA ALA A 422 -8.96 15.86 -7.39
C ALA A 422 -7.52 15.33 -7.29
N PRO A 423 -6.83 14.91 -8.38
CA PRO A 423 -5.42 14.52 -8.30
C PRO A 423 -4.49 15.63 -7.79
N MET A 424 -4.75 16.88 -8.16
CA MET A 424 -3.95 18.02 -7.70
C MET A 424 -4.19 18.28 -6.22
N ALA A 425 -5.46 18.25 -5.78
CA ALA A 425 -5.81 18.43 -4.37
C ALA A 425 -5.17 17.35 -3.48
N VAL A 426 -5.31 16.07 -3.86
CA VAL A 426 -4.74 14.93 -3.12
C VAL A 426 -3.21 15.04 -3.06
N GLY A 427 -2.54 15.24 -4.20
CA GLY A 427 -1.08 15.32 -4.24
C GLY A 427 -0.52 16.52 -3.45
N ALA A 428 -1.20 17.67 -3.50
CA ALA A 428 -0.81 18.85 -2.75
C ALA A 428 -0.95 18.65 -1.24
N VAL A 429 -2.10 18.13 -0.79
CA VAL A 429 -2.35 17.83 0.63
C VAL A 429 -1.40 16.73 1.13
N GLN A 430 -1.21 15.65 0.37
CA GLN A 430 -0.24 14.59 0.67
C GLN A 430 1.14 15.17 0.95
N LYS A 431 1.65 15.98 0.02
CA LYS A 431 2.97 16.60 0.14
C LYS A 431 3.04 17.53 1.35
N ALA A 432 2.05 18.40 1.54
CA ALA A 432 2.01 19.32 2.67
C ALA A 432 2.00 18.59 4.02
N LEU A 433 1.25 17.50 4.16
CA LEU A 433 1.23 16.70 5.37
C LEU A 433 2.55 15.96 5.61
N VAL A 434 3.22 15.46 4.57
CA VAL A 434 4.54 14.81 4.70
C VAL A 434 5.61 15.84 5.10
N ASP A 435 5.66 16.99 4.42
CA ASP A 435 6.65 18.04 4.67
C ASP A 435 6.52 18.64 6.08
N ASN A 436 5.34 18.54 6.70
CA ASN A 436 5.06 19.05 8.05
C ASN A 436 4.94 17.96 9.13
N ASN A 437 5.33 16.71 8.85
CA ASN A 437 5.27 15.61 9.82
C ASN A 437 3.85 15.35 10.39
N LEU A 438 2.84 15.39 9.52
CA LEU A 438 1.43 15.17 9.87
C LEU A 438 0.81 13.99 9.12
N ARG A 439 1.48 13.44 8.10
CA ARG A 439 0.86 12.43 7.22
C ARG A 439 0.51 11.13 7.94
N CYS A 440 1.28 10.73 8.95
CA CYS A 440 1.01 9.52 9.73
C CYS A 440 -0.12 9.72 10.76
N ASP A 441 -0.60 10.96 10.93
CA ASP A 441 -1.67 11.31 11.86
C ASP A 441 -3.04 11.46 11.20
N ALA A 442 -3.11 11.37 9.87
CA ALA A 442 -4.33 11.54 9.12
C ALA A 442 -4.41 10.65 7.87
N ASN A 443 -5.64 10.37 7.43
CA ASN A 443 -5.95 9.66 6.20
C ASN A 443 -6.74 10.57 5.26
N ILE A 444 -6.50 10.44 3.96
CA ILE A 444 -7.13 11.28 2.93
C ILE A 444 -8.25 10.47 2.27
N ILE A 445 -9.49 10.89 2.45
CA ILE A 445 -10.66 10.32 1.79
C ILE A 445 -11.08 11.27 0.68
N VAL A 446 -11.31 10.77 -0.52
CA VAL A 446 -11.67 11.59 -1.68
C VAL A 446 -13.12 11.35 -2.06
N GLU A 447 -13.99 12.31 -1.78
CA GLU A 447 -15.36 12.33 -2.28
C GLU A 447 -15.37 13.14 -3.58
N THR A 448 -15.42 12.46 -4.73
CA THR A 448 -15.22 13.12 -6.02
C THR A 448 -16.22 12.72 -7.08
N ALA A 449 -16.59 13.69 -7.90
CA ALA A 449 -17.30 13.48 -9.13
C ALA A 449 -16.40 13.02 -10.28
N SER A 450 -15.08 13.19 -10.18
CA SER A 450 -14.17 13.01 -11.33
C SER A 450 -13.77 11.55 -11.60
N ALA A 451 -13.67 10.71 -10.57
CA ALA A 451 -13.25 9.31 -10.67
C ALA A 451 -14.40 8.39 -11.11
N ARG A 452 -14.13 7.52 -12.11
CA ARG A 452 -15.15 6.66 -12.74
C ARG A 452 -14.61 5.43 -13.49
N ASP A 453 -13.30 5.33 -13.67
CA ASP A 453 -12.63 4.19 -14.28
C ASP A 453 -11.44 3.73 -13.43
N PRO A 454 -10.92 2.50 -13.63
CA PRO A 454 -9.81 1.97 -12.84
C PRO A 454 -8.55 2.86 -12.82
N HIS A 455 -8.26 3.57 -13.91
CA HIS A 455 -7.10 4.44 -14.01
C HIS A 455 -7.23 5.65 -13.08
N HIS A 456 -8.41 6.27 -13.01
CA HIS A 456 -8.67 7.40 -12.13
C HIS A 456 -8.48 7.02 -10.65
N PHE A 457 -8.96 5.84 -10.25
CA PHE A 457 -8.75 5.32 -8.89
C PHE A 457 -7.25 5.09 -8.61
N ALA A 458 -6.54 4.44 -9.54
CA ALA A 458 -5.11 4.17 -9.40
C ALA A 458 -4.27 5.46 -9.23
N VAL A 459 -4.59 6.52 -9.99
CA VAL A 459 -3.91 7.82 -9.86
C VAL A 459 -4.15 8.45 -8.49
N LEU A 460 -5.40 8.48 -8.02
CA LEU A 460 -5.74 9.06 -6.72
C LEU A 460 -5.05 8.31 -5.57
N LEU A 461 -5.09 6.98 -5.58
CA LEU A 461 -4.42 6.14 -4.58
C LEU A 461 -2.90 6.32 -4.62
N GLY A 462 -2.32 6.32 -5.82
CA GLY A 462 -0.88 6.55 -6.01
C GLY A 462 -0.41 7.94 -5.55
N PHE A 463 -1.30 8.91 -5.48
CA PHE A 463 -1.02 10.26 -4.99
C PHE A 463 -1.24 10.45 -3.50
N GLY A 464 -1.75 9.44 -2.79
CA GLY A 464 -1.86 9.44 -1.34
C GLY A 464 -3.28 9.37 -0.79
N ALA A 465 -4.30 9.24 -1.64
CA ALA A 465 -5.65 8.92 -1.18
C ALA A 465 -5.65 7.56 -0.46
N THR A 466 -6.30 7.50 0.69
CA THR A 466 -6.53 6.26 1.44
C THR A 466 -7.77 5.54 0.93
N ALA A 467 -8.84 6.28 0.64
CA ALA A 467 -10.08 5.74 0.11
C ALA A 467 -10.81 6.76 -0.77
N ILE A 468 -11.65 6.28 -1.67
CA ILE A 468 -12.30 7.10 -2.71
C ILE A 468 -13.79 6.75 -2.75
N TYR A 469 -14.63 7.78 -2.64
CA TYR A 469 -16.07 7.68 -2.84
C TYR A 469 -16.47 8.39 -4.15
N PRO A 470 -16.68 7.64 -5.25
CA PRO A 470 -16.96 8.20 -6.58
C PRO A 470 -18.45 8.55 -6.75
N TYR A 471 -18.95 9.54 -5.98
CA TYR A 471 -20.39 9.78 -5.87
C TYR A 471 -21.10 10.04 -7.21
N LEU A 472 -20.48 10.74 -8.16
CA LEU A 472 -21.14 11.08 -9.43
C LEU A 472 -21.26 9.86 -10.36
N ALA A 473 -20.33 8.91 -10.26
CA ALA A 473 -20.44 7.64 -10.98
C ALA A 473 -21.66 6.86 -10.47
N TYR A 474 -21.85 6.79 -9.15
CA TYR A 474 -23.03 6.16 -8.57
C TYR A 474 -24.34 6.90 -8.88
N GLU A 475 -24.37 8.23 -8.82
CA GLU A 475 -25.54 9.04 -9.23
C GLU A 475 -25.90 8.82 -10.71
N SER A 476 -24.89 8.68 -11.58
CA SER A 476 -25.08 8.41 -13.01
C SER A 476 -25.65 7.01 -13.26
N LEU A 477 -25.21 6.02 -12.49
CA LEU A 477 -25.75 4.67 -12.54
C LEU A 477 -27.18 4.60 -12.00
N ALA A 478 -27.46 5.28 -10.88
CA ALA A 478 -28.80 5.35 -10.30
C ALA A 478 -29.81 5.93 -11.30
N GLN A 479 -29.47 7.02 -12.00
CA GLN A 479 -30.31 7.57 -13.06
C GLN A 479 -30.60 6.55 -14.18
N ARG A 480 -29.62 5.74 -14.58
CA ARG A 480 -29.80 4.72 -15.63
C ARG A 480 -30.70 3.58 -15.18
N VAL A 481 -30.61 3.19 -13.91
CA VAL A 481 -31.51 2.22 -13.28
C VAL A 481 -32.95 2.76 -13.26
N ASP A 482 -33.16 4.01 -12.83
CA ASP A 482 -34.48 4.66 -12.82
C ASP A 482 -35.13 4.68 -14.22
N LYS A 483 -34.31 4.91 -15.25
CA LYS A 483 -34.74 4.95 -16.66
C LYS A 483 -34.92 3.57 -17.29
N LYS A 484 -34.67 2.48 -16.54
CA LYS A 484 -34.68 1.09 -17.03
C LYS A 484 -33.72 0.82 -18.20
N ASN A 485 -32.65 1.61 -18.32
CA ASN A 485 -31.60 1.39 -19.32
C ASN A 485 -30.61 0.30 -18.89
N ILE A 486 -30.74 -0.20 -17.66
CA ILE A 486 -30.04 -1.36 -17.13
C ILE A 486 -31.13 -2.34 -16.70
N VAL A 487 -31.19 -3.52 -17.32
CA VAL A 487 -32.14 -4.60 -16.97
C VAL A 487 -31.32 -5.83 -16.58
N GLY A 488 -30.82 -5.82 -15.34
CA GLY A 488 -29.96 -6.86 -14.77
C GLY A 488 -29.89 -6.70 -13.26
N TYR A 489 -29.47 -7.75 -12.55
CA TYR A 489 -29.60 -8.03 -11.09
C TYR A 489 -29.05 -7.01 -10.09
N LEU A 490 -28.78 -5.78 -10.49
CA LEU A 490 -28.16 -4.75 -9.67
C LEU A 490 -29.08 -3.52 -9.70
N CYS A 491 -30.16 -3.56 -8.89
CA CYS A 491 -30.82 -2.35 -8.39
C CYS A 491 -29.73 -1.40 -7.83
N ALA A 492 -30.05 -0.11 -7.67
CA ALA A 492 -29.16 0.94 -7.14
C ALA A 492 -28.36 0.58 -5.86
N SER A 493 -28.69 -0.56 -5.23
CA SER A 493 -27.96 -1.30 -4.21
C SER A 493 -26.63 -1.95 -4.63
N HIS A 494 -26.46 -2.51 -5.82
CA HIS A 494 -25.38 -3.50 -6.03
C HIS A 494 -24.31 -3.11 -7.07
N ALA A 495 -24.13 -1.81 -7.37
CA ALA A 495 -23.04 -1.37 -8.26
C ALA A 495 -21.67 -1.52 -7.58
N GLN A 496 -21.14 -2.75 -7.53
CA GLN A 496 -19.76 -3.01 -7.15
C GLN A 496 -18.86 -2.62 -8.31
N LEU A 497 -18.16 -1.50 -8.15
CA LEU A 497 -16.91 -1.21 -8.84
C LEU A 497 -15.80 -1.87 -8.00
N SER A 498 -15.66 -3.20 -8.11
CA SER A 498 -14.59 -3.96 -7.43
C SER A 498 -13.29 -3.89 -8.21
#